data_AF-A0A4Z0H571-F1
#
_entry.id   AF-A0A4Z0H571-F1
#
_cell.length_a   1.000
_cell.length_b   1.000
_cell.length_c   1.000
_cell.angle_alpha   90.00
_cell.angle_beta   90.00
_cell.angle_gamma   90.00
#
_symmetry.space_group_name_H-M   'P 1'
#
loop_
_entity.id
_entity.type
_entity.pdbx_description
1 polymer ?
#
loop_
_entity_poly.entity_id
_entity_poly.type
_entity_poly.pdbx_seq_one_letter_code
_entity_poly.pdbx_strand_id
1 'polypeptide(L)'
;MRIEIWADVVCPWAYIGKRRLEKALAGSESAEAEVVWRPFRIDPTAPDQATPIEEVWRDPLVDTALRACAPGLTPAENRIRVSRIAAEEGLGPTWGAAWRASSHDAHRLLHLAREHGGAGLQGEVAEQVMKAHFVEGDDIGDHRCLAAVATRSGFAEGAKLLAGGAGDREVRELLLIGKARGIATSPTIVVGDRALAGAQPPEAIAEFLAGGDRGRGMPEEVRRLRWAESLLDQRDPLGALTLLRPLLEEYGDDLNVRRLAARGYFHSAQLSRARDLLERLVIDAPEDSYTRLMLGRTLQRLGHEEQAAPHLRLAAAMSPEYA
;
A
#
# COMPACT_ATOMS: atom_id res chain seq x y z
N MET A 1 -11.90 3.38 18.57
CA MET A 1 -11.96 2.86 17.17
C MET A 1 -10.65 3.21 16.47
N ARG A 2 -10.17 2.39 15.53
CA ARG A 2 -9.01 2.72 14.69
C ARG A 2 -9.47 3.21 13.31
N ILE A 3 -8.88 4.30 12.84
CA ILE A 3 -9.08 4.88 11.51
C ILE A 3 -7.73 4.81 10.79
N GLU A 4 -7.69 4.15 9.63
CA GLU A 4 -6.49 4.15 8.80
C GLU A 4 -6.64 5.16 7.65
N ILE A 5 -5.65 6.00 7.44
CA ILE A 5 -5.57 6.90 6.28
C ILE A 5 -4.51 6.36 5.35
N TRP A 6 -4.94 5.74 4.26
CA TRP A 6 -4.07 5.30 3.17
C TRP A 6 -3.84 6.47 2.24
N ALA A 7 -2.64 7.05 2.29
CA ALA A 7 -2.37 8.28 1.59
C ALA A 7 -0.90 8.41 1.22
N ASP A 8 -0.65 9.17 0.16
CA ASP A 8 0.69 9.65 -0.17
C ASP A 8 0.87 11.07 0.35
N VAL A 9 2.01 11.34 0.98
CA VAL A 9 2.33 12.66 1.56
C VAL A 9 2.60 13.73 0.50
N VAL A 10 2.82 13.33 -0.76
CA VAL A 10 2.89 14.23 -1.92
C VAL A 10 1.54 14.45 -2.61
N CYS A 11 0.46 13.85 -2.11
CA CYS A 11 -0.88 14.06 -2.63
C CYS A 11 -1.53 15.28 -1.94
N PRO A 12 -1.92 16.35 -2.67
CA PRO A 12 -2.52 17.54 -2.05
C PRO A 12 -3.86 17.22 -1.38
N TRP A 13 -4.61 16.26 -1.94
CA TRP A 13 -5.86 15.80 -1.35
C TRP A 13 -5.66 15.05 -0.04
N ALA A 14 -4.49 14.45 0.22
CA ALA A 14 -4.22 13.82 1.51
C ALA A 14 -4.19 14.85 2.64
N TYR A 15 -3.55 16.00 2.41
CA TYR A 15 -3.44 17.05 3.41
C TYR A 15 -4.77 17.80 3.61
N ILE A 16 -5.51 18.06 2.53
CA ILE A 16 -6.91 18.53 2.60
C ILE A 16 -7.77 17.51 3.37
N GLY A 17 -7.64 16.23 3.05
CA GLY A 17 -8.35 15.13 3.71
C GLY A 17 -8.05 15.04 5.19
N LYS A 18 -6.81 15.30 5.62
CA LYS A 18 -6.43 15.40 7.04
C LYS A 18 -7.26 16.46 7.76
N ARG A 19 -7.31 17.69 7.22
CA ARG A 19 -8.10 18.79 7.80
C ARG A 19 -9.59 18.46 7.87
N ARG A 20 -10.14 17.83 6.82
CA ARG A 20 -11.55 17.42 6.79
C ARG A 20 -11.87 16.33 7.79
N LEU A 21 -10.96 15.36 7.97
CA LEU A 21 -11.10 14.34 9.00
C LEU A 21 -11.02 14.94 10.40
N GLU A 22 -10.07 15.85 10.67
CA GLU A 22 -9.95 16.55 11.95
C GLU A 22 -11.26 17.29 12.30
N LYS A 23 -11.86 17.99 11.32
CA LYS A 23 -13.17 18.63 11.48
C LYS A 23 -14.29 17.62 11.73
N ALA A 24 -14.29 16.47 11.05
CA ALA A 24 -15.29 15.42 11.23
C ALA A 24 -15.20 14.74 12.60
N LEU A 25 -13.99 14.62 13.15
CA LEU A 25 -13.75 14.04 14.47
C LEU A 25 -14.11 15.02 15.60
N ALA A 26 -13.91 16.32 15.38
CA ALA A 26 -14.17 17.36 16.37
C ALA A 26 -15.64 17.36 16.83
N GLY A 27 -15.87 17.06 18.12
CA GLY A 27 -17.21 17.02 18.71
C GLY A 27 -18.02 15.76 18.38
N SER A 28 -17.41 14.76 17.72
CA SER A 28 -18.04 13.47 17.44
C SER A 28 -17.77 12.44 18.55
N GLU A 29 -18.58 11.37 18.61
CA GLU A 29 -18.29 10.20 19.45
C GLU A 29 -16.97 9.50 19.08
N SER A 30 -16.43 9.79 17.89
CA SER A 30 -15.15 9.27 17.40
C SER A 30 -13.96 10.18 17.73
N ALA A 31 -14.12 11.24 18.54
CA ALA A 31 -13.06 12.18 18.85
C ALA A 31 -11.77 11.54 19.41
N GLU A 32 -11.89 10.39 20.10
CA GLU A 32 -10.75 9.62 20.63
C GLU A 32 -10.28 8.49 19.70
N ALA A 33 -10.65 8.52 18.42
CA ALA A 33 -10.22 7.49 17.48
C ALA A 33 -8.70 7.50 17.28
N GLU A 34 -8.10 6.32 17.23
CA GLU A 34 -6.69 6.14 16.88
C GLU A 34 -6.55 6.31 15.36
N VAL A 35 -5.97 7.44 14.92
CA VAL A 35 -5.73 7.72 13.50
C VAL A 35 -4.34 7.24 13.11
N VAL A 36 -4.28 6.27 12.21
CA VAL A 36 -3.04 5.63 11.74
C VAL A 36 -2.82 5.94 10.27
N TRP A 37 -1.65 6.48 9.93
CA TRP A 37 -1.25 6.71 8.55
C TRP A 37 -0.67 5.44 7.93
N ARG A 38 -1.10 5.15 6.70
CA ARG A 38 -0.64 4.00 5.92
C ARG A 38 -0.09 4.47 4.57
N PRO A 39 1.03 3.91 4.11
CA PRO A 39 1.68 4.39 2.91
C PRO A 39 0.85 4.08 1.67
N PHE A 40 0.73 5.08 0.80
CA PHE A 40 0.34 4.93 -0.59
C PHE A 40 1.34 5.73 -1.43
N ARG A 41 1.59 5.30 -2.68
CA ARG A 41 2.46 6.05 -3.61
C ARG A 41 1.69 6.40 -4.87
N ILE A 42 1.37 7.69 -5.05
CA ILE A 42 0.71 8.19 -6.28
C ILE A 42 1.68 8.20 -7.46
N ASP A 43 2.97 8.39 -7.19
CA ASP A 43 4.05 8.29 -8.18
C ASP A 43 5.12 7.30 -7.71
N PRO A 44 4.94 6.00 -8.01
CA PRO A 44 5.95 4.98 -7.70
C PRO A 44 7.23 5.14 -8.55
N THR A 45 7.19 5.96 -9.61
CA THR A 45 8.31 6.19 -10.55
C THR A 45 9.05 7.50 -10.29
N ALA A 46 8.69 8.22 -9.22
CA ALA A 46 9.41 9.41 -8.79
C ALA A 46 10.92 9.10 -8.66
N PRO A 47 11.79 9.98 -9.17
CA PRO A 47 13.23 9.76 -9.15
C PRO A 47 13.79 9.79 -7.73
N ASP A 48 14.95 9.15 -7.53
CA ASP A 48 15.67 9.18 -6.25
C ASP A 48 16.16 10.60 -5.91
N GLN A 49 16.62 11.34 -6.91
CA GLN A 49 16.92 12.76 -6.79
C GLN A 49 15.72 13.56 -7.25
N ALA A 50 15.19 14.43 -6.39
CA ALA A 50 14.03 15.24 -6.74
C ALA A 50 14.33 16.20 -7.90
N THR A 51 13.30 16.43 -8.72
CA THR A 51 13.35 17.38 -9.84
C THR A 51 12.35 18.50 -9.60
N PRO A 52 12.56 19.70 -10.16
CA PRO A 52 11.56 20.77 -10.09
C PRO A 52 10.20 20.31 -10.63
N ILE A 53 9.12 20.65 -9.93
CA ILE A 53 7.78 20.20 -10.29
C ILE A 53 7.33 20.78 -11.64
N GLU A 54 7.87 21.93 -12.04
CA GLU A 54 7.53 22.61 -13.29
C GLU A 54 7.89 21.78 -14.52
N GLU A 55 8.93 20.96 -14.43
CA GLU A 55 9.33 20.03 -15.51
C GLU A 55 8.27 18.95 -15.70
N VAL A 56 7.68 18.48 -14.61
CA VAL A 56 6.62 17.47 -14.59
C VAL A 56 5.34 18.01 -15.21
N TRP A 57 5.03 19.28 -14.96
CA TRP A 57 3.87 19.94 -15.57
C TRP A 57 3.99 20.18 -17.07
N ARG A 58 5.19 20.01 -17.63
CA ARG A 58 5.43 20.06 -19.08
C ARG A 58 5.34 18.68 -19.73
N ASP A 59 5.27 17.61 -18.95
CA ASP A 59 5.14 16.24 -19.46
C ASP A 59 3.71 15.99 -19.97
N PRO A 60 3.51 15.67 -21.27
CA PRO A 60 2.19 15.37 -21.84
C PRO A 60 1.47 14.18 -21.19
N LEU A 61 2.21 13.19 -20.67
CA LEU A 61 1.63 12.03 -19.98
C LEU A 61 1.03 12.44 -18.63
N VAL A 62 1.70 13.35 -17.92
CA VAL A 62 1.18 13.91 -16.67
C VAL A 62 -0.03 14.80 -16.93
N ASP A 63 0.01 15.64 -17.96
CA ASP A 63 -1.15 16.46 -18.37
C ASP A 63 -2.38 15.58 -18.64
N THR A 64 -2.20 14.48 -19.37
CA THR A 64 -3.26 13.51 -19.67
C THR A 64 -3.81 12.86 -18.40
N ALA A 65 -2.95 12.40 -17.50
CA ALA A 65 -3.36 11.78 -16.24
C ALA A 65 -4.13 12.77 -15.33
N LEU A 66 -3.68 14.03 -15.27
CA LEU A 66 -4.34 15.07 -14.47
C LEU A 66 -5.71 15.47 -15.04
N ARG A 67 -5.87 15.50 -16.37
CA ARG A 67 -7.18 15.75 -17.01
C ARG A 67 -8.18 14.65 -16.72
N ALA A 68 -7.75 13.40 -16.61
CA ALA A 68 -8.63 12.30 -16.21
C ALA A 68 -9.13 12.47 -14.76
N CYS A 69 -8.33 13.10 -13.89
CA CYS A 69 -8.72 13.38 -12.50
C CYS A 69 -9.68 14.56 -12.36
N ALA A 70 -9.65 15.52 -13.29
CA ALA A 70 -10.53 16.69 -13.29
C ALA A 70 -10.99 17.01 -14.72
N PRO A 71 -11.96 16.27 -15.27
CA PRO A 71 -12.47 16.49 -16.61
C PRO A 71 -12.97 17.93 -16.78
N GLY A 72 -12.55 18.59 -17.86
CA GLY A 72 -12.95 19.97 -18.18
C GLY A 72 -12.08 21.07 -17.59
N LEU A 73 -11.03 20.74 -16.80
CA LEU A 73 -10.03 21.70 -16.35
C LEU A 73 -8.66 21.39 -16.96
N THR A 74 -7.89 22.43 -17.28
CA THR A 74 -6.46 22.30 -17.51
C THR A 74 -5.72 22.00 -16.20
N PRO A 75 -4.52 21.41 -16.22
CA PRO A 75 -3.74 21.22 -15.00
C PRO A 75 -3.48 22.51 -14.23
N ALA A 76 -3.30 23.63 -14.91
CA ALA A 76 -3.11 24.93 -14.28
C ALA A 76 -4.35 25.40 -13.51
N GLU A 77 -5.53 25.34 -14.13
CA GLU A 77 -6.81 25.67 -13.47
C GLU A 77 -7.10 24.73 -12.30
N ASN A 78 -6.81 23.44 -12.46
CA ASN A 78 -7.00 22.47 -11.38
C ASN A 78 -6.06 22.77 -10.19
N ARG A 79 -4.80 23.16 -10.43
CA ARG A 79 -3.88 23.56 -9.35
C ARG A 79 -4.39 24.80 -8.59
N ILE A 80 -4.86 25.82 -9.31
CA ILE A 80 -5.45 27.03 -8.68
C ILE A 80 -6.67 26.64 -7.84
N ARG A 81 -7.56 25.79 -8.37
CA ARG A 81 -8.73 25.27 -7.65
C ARG A 81 -8.32 24.54 -6.37
N VAL A 82 -7.34 23.63 -6.45
CA VAL A 82 -6.85 22.86 -5.28
C VAL A 82 -6.22 23.79 -4.24
N SER A 83 -5.43 24.78 -4.66
CA SER A 83 -4.85 25.79 -3.76
C SER A 83 -5.91 26.60 -3.03
N ARG A 84 -6.97 27.05 -3.73
CA ARG A 84 -8.11 27.73 -3.10
C ARG A 84 -8.79 26.84 -2.04
N ILE A 85 -9.05 25.59 -2.37
CA ILE A 85 -9.66 24.64 -1.42
C ILE A 85 -8.74 24.46 -0.20
N ALA A 86 -7.43 24.28 -0.39
CA ALA A 86 -6.49 24.17 0.72
C ALA A 86 -6.54 25.39 1.65
N ALA A 87 -6.62 26.60 1.10
CA ALA A 87 -6.76 27.84 1.87
C ALA A 87 -8.08 27.88 2.67
N GLU A 88 -9.21 27.46 2.06
CA GLU A 88 -10.52 27.33 2.73
C GLU A 88 -10.49 26.30 3.88
N GLU A 89 -9.62 25.30 3.78
CA GLU A 89 -9.39 24.30 4.83
C GLU A 89 -8.40 24.77 5.92
N GLY A 90 -7.88 25.99 5.81
CA GLY A 90 -6.99 26.59 6.81
C GLY A 90 -5.50 26.26 6.61
N LEU A 91 -5.09 25.81 5.42
CA LEU A 91 -3.69 25.47 5.12
C LEU A 91 -2.83 26.67 4.70
N GLY A 92 -3.41 27.87 4.74
CA GLY A 92 -2.72 29.13 4.45
C GLY A 92 -2.77 29.54 2.97
N PRO A 93 -2.30 30.77 2.66
CA PRO A 93 -2.32 31.32 1.31
C PRO A 93 -1.17 30.83 0.42
N THR A 94 -0.07 30.36 1.02
CA THR A 94 1.08 29.80 0.31
C THR A 94 0.91 28.28 0.22
N TRP A 95 0.64 27.78 -0.98
CA TRP A 95 0.35 26.36 -1.20
C TRP A 95 0.79 25.88 -2.58
N GLY A 96 1.63 24.85 -2.60
CA GLY A 96 2.07 24.15 -3.80
C GLY A 96 3.38 23.41 -3.57
N ALA A 97 3.50 22.21 -4.14
CA ALA A 97 4.77 21.50 -4.18
C ALA A 97 5.74 22.24 -5.12
N ALA A 98 7.01 22.33 -4.73
CA ALA A 98 8.10 22.81 -5.62
C ALA A 98 8.87 21.65 -6.28
N TRP A 99 8.76 20.44 -5.72
CA TRP A 99 9.56 19.28 -6.10
C TRP A 99 8.70 18.08 -6.46
N ARG A 100 9.10 17.32 -7.48
CA ARG A 100 8.73 15.92 -7.65
C ARG A 100 9.76 15.07 -6.91
N ALA A 101 9.39 14.67 -5.71
CA ALA A 101 10.23 13.89 -4.82
C ALA A 101 9.67 12.49 -4.62
N SER A 102 10.55 11.51 -4.40
CA SER A 102 10.14 10.20 -3.90
C SER A 102 9.63 10.33 -2.47
N SER A 103 8.41 9.85 -2.22
CA SER A 103 7.80 9.84 -0.89
C SER A 103 8.18 8.62 -0.03
N HIS A 104 9.02 7.71 -0.54
CA HIS A 104 9.32 6.44 0.11
C HIS A 104 9.97 6.62 1.49
N ASP A 105 10.97 7.50 1.58
CA ASP A 105 11.67 7.74 2.84
C ASP A 105 10.87 8.59 3.84
N ALA A 106 9.98 9.44 3.33
CA ALA A 106 8.97 10.10 4.17
C ALA A 106 8.02 9.06 4.78
N HIS A 107 7.52 8.09 4.00
CA HIS A 107 6.72 6.98 4.51
C HIS A 107 7.46 6.12 5.53
N ARG A 108 8.76 5.89 5.34
CA ARG A 108 9.62 5.22 6.34
C ARG A 108 9.69 6.02 7.64
N LEU A 109 9.85 7.33 7.57
CA LEU A 109 9.85 8.19 8.76
C LEU A 109 8.50 8.13 9.49
N LEU A 110 7.37 8.18 8.78
CA LEU A 110 6.02 8.04 9.37
C LEU A 110 5.84 6.65 10.03
N HIS A 111 6.31 5.59 9.39
CA HIS A 111 6.26 4.24 9.96
C HIS A 111 7.08 4.15 11.25
N LEU A 112 8.33 4.61 11.22
CA LEU A 112 9.22 4.61 12.38
C LEU A 112 8.65 5.46 13.54
N ALA A 113 8.08 6.63 13.23
CA ALA A 113 7.42 7.49 14.20
C ALA A 113 6.26 6.77 14.92
N ARG A 114 5.48 5.96 14.19
CA ARG A 114 4.42 5.14 14.79
C ARG A 114 4.99 4.09 15.75
N GLU A 115 6.04 3.39 15.35
CA GLU A 115 6.65 2.33 16.17
C GLU A 115 7.24 2.89 17.48
N HIS A 116 7.80 4.09 17.44
CA HIS A 116 8.52 4.67 18.60
C HIS A 116 7.64 5.58 19.48
N GLY A 117 6.63 6.24 18.91
CA GLY A 117 5.80 7.23 19.62
C GLY A 117 4.30 7.12 19.38
N GLY A 118 3.84 6.04 18.74
CA GLY A 118 2.42 5.78 18.51
C GLY A 118 1.77 6.67 17.45
N ALA A 119 0.44 6.59 17.37
CA ALA A 119 -0.37 7.30 16.37
C ALA A 119 -0.22 8.83 16.44
N GLY A 120 -0.07 9.39 17.64
CA GLY A 120 0.12 10.84 17.84
C GLY A 120 1.40 11.35 17.18
N LEU A 121 2.55 10.70 17.45
CA LEU A 121 3.83 11.07 16.84
C LEU A 121 3.81 10.86 15.32
N GLN A 122 3.19 9.77 14.85
CA GLN A 122 3.00 9.54 13.42
C GLN A 122 2.20 10.67 12.75
N GLY A 123 1.12 11.12 13.39
CA GLY A 123 0.29 12.22 12.90
C GLY A 123 1.03 13.54 12.82
N GLU A 124 1.88 13.85 13.81
CA GLU A 124 2.73 15.05 13.80
C GLU A 124 3.78 14.97 12.69
N VAL A 125 4.45 13.83 12.52
CA VAL A 125 5.40 13.64 11.41
C VAL A 125 4.69 13.79 10.05
N ALA A 126 3.50 13.22 9.89
CA ALA A 126 2.71 13.37 8.65
C ALA A 126 2.39 14.86 8.37
N GLU A 127 1.96 15.61 9.39
CA GLU A 127 1.72 17.05 9.32
C GLU A 127 2.99 17.80 8.88
N GLN A 128 4.14 17.55 9.54
CA GLN A 128 5.40 18.23 9.26
C GLN A 128 5.96 17.90 7.87
N VAL A 129 5.83 16.66 7.40
CA VAL A 129 6.22 16.28 6.02
C VAL A 129 5.36 17.01 5.00
N MET A 130 4.03 16.98 5.15
CA MET A 130 3.14 17.61 4.18
C MET A 130 3.28 19.14 4.20
N LYS A 131 3.55 19.74 5.38
CA LYS A 131 3.90 21.15 5.49
C LYS A 131 5.21 21.48 4.77
N ALA A 132 6.27 20.69 5.00
CA ALA A 132 7.55 20.87 4.31
C ALA A 132 7.35 20.85 2.78
N HIS A 133 6.59 19.89 2.29
CA HIS A 133 6.33 19.73 0.86
C HIS A 133 5.46 20.84 0.24
N PHE A 134 4.31 21.14 0.85
CA PHE A 134 3.27 21.99 0.22
C PHE A 134 3.30 23.46 0.65
N VAL A 135 3.91 23.78 1.79
CA VAL A 135 3.91 25.14 2.34
C VAL A 135 5.30 25.75 2.32
N GLU A 136 6.32 24.95 2.68
CA GLU A 136 7.71 25.41 2.76
C GLU A 136 8.44 25.23 1.41
N GLY A 137 7.94 24.35 0.53
CA GLY A 137 8.53 24.09 -0.78
C GLY A 137 9.81 23.27 -0.72
N ASP A 138 9.99 22.49 0.35
CA ASP A 138 11.17 21.68 0.59
C ASP A 138 11.12 20.35 -0.17
N ASP A 139 12.31 19.82 -0.48
CA ASP A 139 12.49 18.49 -1.05
C ASP A 139 12.40 17.42 0.05
N ILE A 140 11.25 16.74 0.13
CA ILE A 140 11.04 15.66 1.10
C ILE A 140 11.75 14.34 0.73
N GLY A 141 12.41 14.28 -0.43
CA GLY A 141 13.31 13.19 -0.80
C GLY A 141 14.70 13.34 -0.16
N ASP A 142 15.07 14.55 0.28
CA ASP A 142 16.34 14.80 0.97
C ASP A 142 16.26 14.39 2.45
N HIS A 143 17.20 13.55 2.89
CA HIS A 143 17.34 13.14 4.29
C HIS A 143 17.60 14.32 5.24
N ARG A 144 18.20 15.42 4.76
CA ARG A 144 18.38 16.63 5.58
C ARG A 144 17.04 17.29 5.88
N CYS A 145 16.15 17.37 4.89
CA CYS A 145 14.78 17.83 5.07
C CYS A 145 14.04 16.92 6.05
N LEU A 146 14.09 15.60 5.84
CA LEU A 146 13.43 14.63 6.73
C LEU A 146 13.99 14.63 8.15
N ALA A 147 15.28 14.93 8.34
CA ALA A 147 15.88 15.11 9.67
C ALA A 147 15.35 16.36 10.38
N ALA A 148 15.16 17.46 9.65
CA ALA A 148 14.54 18.67 10.18
C ALA A 148 13.08 18.42 10.56
N VAL A 149 12.32 17.73 9.71
CA VAL A 149 10.95 17.27 9.98
C VAL A 149 10.89 16.42 11.25
N ALA A 150 11.75 15.41 11.37
CA ALA A 150 11.81 14.54 12.54
C ALA A 150 12.06 15.34 13.83
N THR A 151 12.99 16.30 13.78
CA THR A 151 13.32 17.18 14.91
C THR A 151 12.12 18.05 15.31
N ARG A 152 11.45 18.71 14.35
CA ARG A 152 10.27 19.56 14.60
C ARG A 152 9.11 18.76 15.19
N SER A 153 8.99 17.49 14.80
CA SER A 153 7.95 16.58 15.29
C SER A 153 8.24 16.00 16.67
N GLY A 154 9.39 16.32 17.28
CA GLY A 154 9.83 15.71 18.54
C GLY A 154 10.38 14.28 18.40
N PHE A 155 10.67 13.81 17.18
CA PHE A 155 11.21 12.47 16.90
C PHE A 155 12.73 12.51 16.69
N ALA A 156 13.49 12.78 17.76
CA ALA A 156 14.93 13.03 17.70
C ALA A 156 15.76 11.90 17.05
N GLU A 157 15.34 10.65 17.20
CA GLU A 157 16.04 9.48 16.66
C GLU A 157 15.67 9.16 15.20
N GLY A 158 14.61 9.78 14.65
CA GLY A 158 14.08 9.46 13.33
C GLY A 158 15.10 9.60 12.20
N ALA A 159 15.91 10.67 12.24
CA ALA A 159 16.98 10.90 11.26
C ALA A 159 18.02 9.77 11.24
N LYS A 160 18.44 9.32 12.43
CA LYS A 160 19.43 8.25 12.58
C LYS A 160 18.88 6.91 12.09
N LEU A 161 17.63 6.60 12.44
CA LEU A 161 16.96 5.36 12.01
C LEU A 161 16.80 5.31 10.49
N LEU A 162 16.38 6.43 9.89
CA LEU A 162 16.20 6.53 8.44
C LEU A 162 17.53 6.33 7.68
N ALA A 163 18.59 7.00 8.13
CA ALA A 163 19.94 6.84 7.58
C ALA A 163 20.47 5.41 7.74
N GLY A 164 20.05 4.70 8.79
CA GLY A 164 20.40 3.29 9.04
C GLY A 164 19.60 2.27 8.21
N GLY A 165 18.70 2.70 7.32
CA GLY A 165 17.90 1.79 6.49
C GLY A 165 16.64 1.23 7.16
N ALA A 166 16.31 1.66 8.38
CA ALA A 166 15.15 1.15 9.11
C ALA A 166 13.82 1.46 8.39
N GLY A 167 12.83 0.58 8.53
CA GLY A 167 11.48 0.76 7.99
C GLY A 167 11.30 0.47 6.49
N ASP A 168 12.37 0.20 5.73
CA ASP A 168 12.24 -0.05 4.27
C ASP A 168 11.39 -1.29 3.97
N ARG A 169 11.70 -2.41 4.64
CA ARG A 169 10.97 -3.67 4.47
C ARG A 169 9.50 -3.52 4.86
N GLU A 170 9.25 -2.88 5.99
CA GLU A 170 7.93 -2.70 6.58
C GLU A 170 7.05 -1.78 5.70
N VAL A 171 7.60 -0.68 5.18
CA VAL A 171 6.86 0.20 4.26
C VAL A 171 6.54 -0.50 2.95
N ARG A 172 7.47 -1.28 2.37
CA ARG A 172 7.21 -2.08 1.17
C ARG A 172 6.11 -3.11 1.41
N GLU A 173 6.12 -3.76 2.57
CA GLU A 173 5.07 -4.70 2.95
C GLU A 173 3.71 -4.01 3.13
N LEU A 174 3.67 -2.84 3.78
CA LEU A 174 2.46 -2.05 3.93
C LEU A 174 1.87 -1.59 2.59
N LEU A 175 2.72 -1.20 1.63
CA LEU A 175 2.29 -0.86 0.26
C LEU A 175 1.63 -2.07 -0.44
N LEU A 176 2.19 -3.26 -0.27
CA LEU A 176 1.59 -4.50 -0.78
C LEU A 176 0.26 -4.81 -0.11
N ILE A 177 0.14 -4.60 1.21
CA ILE A 177 -1.13 -4.75 1.93
C ILE A 177 -2.19 -3.77 1.40
N GLY A 178 -1.82 -2.51 1.14
CA GLY A 178 -2.73 -1.53 0.54
C GLY A 178 -3.26 -1.99 -0.82
N LYS A 179 -2.37 -2.45 -1.69
CA LYS A 179 -2.72 -3.04 -2.99
C LYS A 179 -3.61 -4.27 -2.84
N ALA A 180 -3.27 -5.19 -1.94
CA ALA A 180 -4.04 -6.41 -1.68
C ALA A 180 -5.47 -6.11 -1.17
N ARG A 181 -5.64 -5.01 -0.45
CA ARG A 181 -6.93 -4.51 0.04
C ARG A 181 -7.72 -3.71 -1.00
N GLY A 182 -7.20 -3.56 -2.22
CA GLY A 182 -7.86 -2.82 -3.29
C GLY A 182 -7.80 -1.30 -3.11
N ILE A 183 -6.88 -0.78 -2.28
CA ILE A 183 -6.68 0.65 -2.14
C ILE A 183 -6.07 1.19 -3.44
N ALA A 184 -6.82 2.03 -4.14
CA ALA A 184 -6.47 2.52 -5.47
C ALA A 184 -6.29 4.04 -5.54
N THR A 185 -6.57 4.77 -4.46
CA THR A 185 -6.50 6.24 -4.46
C THR A 185 -6.06 6.83 -3.13
N SER A 186 -5.48 8.03 -3.19
CA SER A 186 -5.04 8.81 -2.05
C SER A 186 -5.87 10.10 -1.91
N PRO A 187 -6.38 10.44 -0.71
CA PRO A 187 -6.44 9.58 0.47
C PRO A 187 -7.58 8.56 0.36
N THR A 188 -7.47 7.44 1.06
CA THR A 188 -8.59 6.53 1.36
C THR A 188 -8.67 6.33 2.87
N ILE A 189 -9.82 6.65 3.47
CA ILE A 189 -10.08 6.45 4.90
C ILE A 189 -10.67 5.06 5.09
N VAL A 190 -10.13 4.28 6.01
CA VAL A 190 -10.54 2.89 6.24
C VAL A 190 -10.85 2.65 7.71
N VAL A 191 -11.98 2.01 7.98
CA VAL A 191 -12.43 1.57 9.31
C VAL A 191 -12.89 0.12 9.20
N GLY A 192 -12.12 -0.78 9.80
CA GLY A 192 -12.30 -2.22 9.61
C GLY A 192 -12.19 -2.61 8.13
N ASP A 193 -13.28 -3.19 7.61
CA ASP A 193 -13.40 -3.61 6.20
C ASP A 193 -14.08 -2.55 5.30
N ARG A 194 -14.43 -1.39 5.85
CA ARG A 194 -15.10 -0.30 5.12
C ARG A 194 -14.08 0.73 4.67
N ALA A 195 -14.22 1.23 3.44
CA ALA A 195 -13.35 2.25 2.87
C ALA A 195 -14.16 3.42 2.31
N LEU A 196 -13.64 4.63 2.48
CA LEU A 196 -14.13 5.88 1.92
C LEU A 196 -13.02 6.53 1.10
N ALA A 197 -13.18 6.51 -0.22
CA ALA A 197 -12.17 7.02 -1.16
C ALA A 197 -12.26 8.53 -1.35
N GLY A 198 -11.10 9.19 -1.39
CA GLY A 198 -10.95 10.62 -1.64
C GLY A 198 -11.10 11.49 -0.39
N ALA A 199 -10.74 12.77 -0.55
CA ALA A 199 -10.90 13.78 0.50
C ALA A 199 -12.36 14.27 0.57
N GLN A 200 -13.26 13.41 1.07
CA GLN A 200 -14.69 13.71 1.18
C GLN A 200 -14.98 14.90 2.12
N PRO A 201 -16.12 15.60 1.96
CA PRO A 201 -16.54 16.65 2.89
C PRO A 201 -16.61 16.14 4.35
N PRO A 202 -16.38 17.01 5.36
CA PRO A 202 -16.39 16.61 6.76
C PRO A 202 -17.66 15.88 7.19
N GLU A 203 -18.82 16.27 6.67
CA GLU A 203 -20.13 15.68 6.98
C GLU A 203 -20.21 14.22 6.49
N ALA A 204 -19.73 13.97 5.27
CA ALA A 204 -19.69 12.61 4.70
C ALA A 204 -18.68 11.71 5.42
N ILE A 205 -17.55 12.29 5.88
CA ILE A 205 -16.60 11.57 6.72
C ILE A 205 -17.26 11.22 8.06
N ALA A 206 -17.93 12.17 8.72
CA ALA A 206 -18.61 11.93 10.00
C ALA A 206 -19.67 10.84 9.89
N GLU A 207 -20.51 10.87 8.84
CA GLU A 207 -21.51 9.83 8.55
C GLU A 207 -20.84 8.46 8.35
N PHE A 208 -19.75 8.41 7.60
CA PHE A 208 -18.98 7.19 7.41
C PHE A 208 -18.45 6.63 8.75
N LEU A 209 -17.88 7.48 9.60
CA LEU A 209 -17.33 7.08 10.90
C LEU A 209 -18.42 6.60 11.86
N ALA A 210 -19.60 7.24 11.87
CA ALA A 210 -20.75 6.83 12.69
C ALA A 210 -21.23 5.40 12.38
N GLY A 211 -20.96 4.89 11.18
CA GLY A 211 -21.25 3.49 10.83
C GLY A 211 -20.42 2.45 11.60
N GLY A 212 -19.38 2.87 12.33
CA GLY A 212 -18.53 2.06 13.20
C GLY A 212 -17.65 1.03 12.50
N ASP A 213 -16.90 0.27 13.30
CA ASP A 213 -16.20 -0.92 12.83
C ASP A 213 -17.17 -2.11 12.81
N ARG A 214 -17.45 -2.61 11.61
CA ARG A 214 -18.30 -3.80 11.39
C ARG A 214 -17.50 -5.05 11.05
N GLY A 215 -16.17 -4.95 11.04
CA GLY A 215 -15.29 -6.07 10.71
C GLY A 215 -15.36 -7.15 11.78
N ARG A 216 -15.52 -8.42 11.37
CA ARG A 216 -15.21 -9.54 12.27
C ARG A 216 -13.70 -9.52 12.49
N GLY A 217 -13.28 -9.49 13.76
CA GLY A 217 -11.87 -9.64 14.14
C GLY A 217 -11.31 -10.94 13.58
N MET A 218 -10.69 -10.86 12.41
CA MET A 218 -10.07 -11.98 11.73
C MET A 218 -8.65 -12.15 12.28
N PRO A 219 -8.16 -13.37 12.48
CA PRO A 219 -6.76 -13.57 12.85
C PRO A 219 -5.81 -12.97 11.81
N GLU A 220 -4.63 -12.54 12.24
CA GLU A 220 -3.68 -11.82 11.37
C GLU A 220 -3.18 -12.71 10.25
N GLU A 221 -2.89 -13.96 10.56
CA GLU A 221 -2.46 -15.00 9.64
C GLU A 221 -3.49 -15.23 8.52
N VAL A 222 -4.78 -15.22 8.86
CA VAL A 222 -5.87 -15.36 7.88
C VAL A 222 -6.00 -14.13 7.00
N ARG A 223 -5.87 -12.91 7.56
CA ARG A 223 -5.84 -11.68 6.76
C ARG A 223 -4.68 -11.70 5.77
N ARG A 224 -3.49 -12.07 6.24
CA ARG A 224 -2.26 -12.08 5.45
C ARG A 224 -2.32 -13.11 4.32
N LEU A 225 -2.91 -14.29 4.58
CA LEU A 225 -3.18 -15.30 3.56
C LEU A 225 -4.14 -14.76 2.48
N ARG A 226 -5.26 -14.13 2.88
CA ARG A 226 -6.21 -13.52 1.93
C ARG A 226 -5.60 -12.38 1.11
N TRP A 227 -4.73 -11.58 1.72
CA TRP A 227 -4.02 -10.52 1.01
C TRP A 227 -3.02 -11.09 0.00
N ALA A 228 -2.28 -12.14 0.35
CA ALA A 228 -1.41 -12.82 -0.60
C ALA A 228 -2.20 -13.43 -1.78
N GLU A 229 -3.39 -13.96 -1.52
CA GLU A 229 -4.27 -14.49 -2.56
C GLU A 229 -4.76 -13.38 -3.50
N SER A 230 -5.24 -12.27 -2.94
CA SER A 230 -5.62 -11.06 -3.70
C SER A 230 -4.47 -10.57 -4.60
N LEU A 231 -3.22 -10.59 -4.11
CA LEU A 231 -2.06 -10.21 -4.92
C LEU A 231 -1.81 -11.17 -6.08
N LEU A 232 -2.01 -12.48 -5.91
CA LEU A 232 -1.90 -13.43 -7.00
C LEU A 232 -2.96 -13.19 -8.07
N ASP A 233 -4.20 -12.92 -7.67
CA ASP A 233 -5.29 -12.63 -8.59
C ASP A 233 -5.03 -11.32 -9.37
N GLN A 234 -4.36 -10.35 -8.73
CA GLN A 234 -3.85 -9.14 -9.36
C GLN A 234 -2.55 -9.34 -10.16
N ARG A 235 -2.12 -10.59 -10.39
CA ARG A 235 -0.90 -10.97 -11.12
C ARG A 235 0.40 -10.43 -10.51
N ASP A 236 0.45 -10.34 -9.19
CA ASP A 236 1.63 -9.95 -8.41
C ASP A 236 2.16 -11.11 -7.54
N PRO A 237 2.78 -12.12 -8.17
CA PRO A 237 3.24 -13.30 -7.43
C PRO A 237 4.40 -13.00 -6.48
N LEU A 238 5.23 -11.99 -6.76
CA LEU A 238 6.34 -11.59 -5.88
C LEU A 238 5.83 -10.85 -4.64
N GLY A 239 4.84 -9.97 -4.81
CA GLY A 239 4.13 -9.34 -3.69
C GLY A 239 3.44 -10.39 -2.82
N ALA A 240 2.75 -11.35 -3.42
CA ALA A 240 2.12 -12.45 -2.70
C ALA A 240 3.13 -13.26 -1.88
N LEU A 241 4.27 -13.65 -2.47
CA LEU A 241 5.34 -14.35 -1.75
C LEU A 241 5.94 -13.53 -0.61
N THR A 242 6.04 -12.20 -0.78
CA THR A 242 6.46 -11.29 0.29
C THR A 242 5.48 -11.34 1.47
N LEU A 243 4.18 -11.29 1.18
CA LEU A 243 3.11 -11.46 2.15
C LEU A 243 2.92 -12.90 2.64
N LEU A 244 3.59 -13.90 2.08
CA LEU A 244 3.54 -15.28 2.59
C LEU A 244 4.72 -15.64 3.48
N ARG A 245 5.82 -14.89 3.43
CA ARG A 245 7.08 -15.27 4.11
C ARG A 245 6.93 -15.57 5.62
N PRO A 246 6.42 -14.67 6.48
CA PRO A 246 6.08 -15.01 7.86
C PRO A 246 5.14 -16.22 8.03
N LEU A 247 4.18 -16.42 7.13
CA LEU A 247 3.31 -17.60 7.19
C LEU A 247 4.04 -18.89 6.84
N LEU A 248 5.00 -18.84 5.92
CA LEU A 248 5.86 -20.00 5.61
C LEU A 248 6.83 -20.32 6.75
N GLU A 249 7.25 -19.32 7.51
CA GLU A 249 8.13 -19.48 8.67
C GLU A 249 7.40 -20.10 9.88
N GLU A 250 6.16 -19.66 10.15
CA GLU A 250 5.40 -20.09 11.32
C GLU A 250 4.41 -21.23 11.03
N TYR A 251 3.75 -21.18 9.87
CA TYR A 251 2.70 -22.11 9.43
C TYR A 251 3.12 -22.87 8.16
N GLY A 252 4.42 -23.17 8.03
CA GLY A 252 5.00 -23.82 6.85
C GLY A 252 4.42 -25.19 6.53
N ASP A 253 3.73 -25.82 7.49
CA ASP A 253 3.04 -27.10 7.31
C ASP A 253 1.57 -26.99 6.89
N ASP A 254 0.99 -25.79 6.96
CA ASP A 254 -0.39 -25.56 6.53
C ASP A 254 -0.55 -25.72 5.01
N LEU A 255 -1.53 -26.51 4.59
CA LEU A 255 -1.78 -26.82 3.19
C LEU A 255 -2.13 -25.57 2.38
N ASN A 256 -2.88 -24.61 2.93
CA ASN A 256 -3.29 -23.42 2.21
C ASN A 256 -2.12 -22.46 2.01
N VAL A 257 -1.28 -22.29 3.04
CA VAL A 257 -0.04 -21.50 2.95
C VAL A 257 0.88 -22.08 1.86
N ARG A 258 1.11 -23.40 1.90
CA ARG A 258 1.91 -24.11 0.91
C ARG A 258 1.32 -23.98 -0.51
N ARG A 259 0.03 -24.25 -0.69
CA ARG A 259 -0.66 -24.13 -2.00
C ARG A 259 -0.48 -22.73 -2.59
N LEU A 260 -0.68 -21.70 -1.78
CA LEU A 260 -0.58 -20.32 -2.24
C LEU A 260 0.88 -19.95 -2.57
N ALA A 261 1.84 -20.40 -1.76
CA ALA A 261 3.26 -20.22 -2.05
C ALA A 261 3.69 -20.93 -3.33
N ALA A 262 3.19 -22.15 -3.59
CA ALA A 262 3.46 -22.89 -4.82
C ALA A 262 2.95 -22.14 -6.06
N ARG A 263 1.72 -21.59 -6.00
CA ARG A 263 1.18 -20.69 -7.05
C ARG A 263 2.10 -19.49 -7.25
N GLY A 264 2.52 -18.84 -6.17
CA GLY A 264 3.46 -17.71 -6.20
C GLY A 264 4.79 -18.06 -6.86
N TYR A 265 5.42 -19.17 -6.49
CA TYR A 265 6.66 -19.63 -7.10
C TYR A 265 6.50 -19.97 -8.58
N PHE A 266 5.41 -20.63 -8.97
CA PHE A 266 5.14 -20.96 -10.36
C PHE A 266 4.98 -19.71 -11.23
N HIS A 267 4.15 -18.75 -10.79
CA HIS A 267 3.88 -17.52 -11.54
C HIS A 267 5.06 -16.53 -11.54
N SER A 268 5.96 -16.63 -10.56
CA SER A 268 7.23 -15.88 -10.54
C SER A 268 8.41 -16.63 -11.17
N ALA A 269 8.16 -17.74 -11.86
CA ALA A 269 9.17 -18.57 -12.53
C ALA A 269 10.27 -19.16 -11.60
N GLN A 270 10.02 -19.24 -10.29
CA GLN A 270 10.86 -19.96 -9.33
C GLN A 270 10.54 -21.46 -9.35
N LEU A 271 10.72 -22.09 -10.52
CA LEU A 271 10.17 -23.41 -10.83
C LEU A 271 10.70 -24.55 -9.94
N SER A 272 11.97 -24.49 -9.52
CA SER A 272 12.51 -25.50 -8.58
C SER A 272 11.80 -25.44 -7.23
N ARG A 273 11.58 -24.24 -6.69
CA ARG A 273 10.83 -24.05 -5.43
C ARG A 273 9.37 -24.46 -5.58
N ALA A 274 8.75 -24.15 -6.72
CA ALA A 274 7.40 -24.59 -7.02
C ALA A 274 7.30 -26.12 -7.04
N ARG A 275 8.22 -26.80 -7.75
CA ARG A 275 8.27 -28.26 -7.86
C ARG A 275 8.42 -28.90 -6.48
N ASP A 276 9.44 -28.50 -5.71
CA ASP A 276 9.76 -29.13 -4.43
C ASP A 276 8.57 -29.03 -3.44
N LEU A 277 7.80 -27.93 -3.51
CA LEU A 277 6.61 -27.73 -2.68
C LEU A 277 5.42 -28.55 -3.22
N LEU A 278 5.21 -28.54 -4.54
CA LEU A 278 4.14 -29.27 -5.21
C LEU A 278 4.26 -30.79 -5.06
N GLU A 279 5.46 -31.34 -5.12
CA GLU A 279 5.71 -32.77 -4.87
C GLU A 279 5.23 -33.19 -3.48
N ARG A 280 5.51 -32.38 -2.45
CA ARG A 280 5.02 -32.61 -1.09
C ARG A 280 3.50 -32.48 -1.01
N LEU A 281 2.91 -31.44 -1.62
CA LEU A 281 1.47 -31.25 -1.62
C LEU A 281 0.71 -32.41 -2.30
N VAL A 282 1.26 -33.01 -3.37
CA VAL A 282 0.64 -34.16 -4.03
C VAL A 282 0.70 -35.42 -3.16
N ILE A 283 1.72 -35.55 -2.30
CA ILE A 283 1.82 -36.63 -1.30
C ILE A 283 0.79 -36.40 -0.18
N ASP A 284 0.70 -35.18 0.33
CA ASP A 284 -0.14 -34.84 1.48
C ASP A 284 -1.64 -34.75 1.13
N ALA A 285 -1.98 -34.31 -0.09
CA ALA A 285 -3.34 -34.13 -0.59
C ALA A 285 -3.48 -34.68 -2.03
N PRO A 286 -3.43 -36.02 -2.22
CA PRO A 286 -3.45 -36.64 -3.54
C PRO A 286 -4.76 -36.42 -4.32
N GLU A 287 -5.84 -36.04 -3.65
CA GLU A 287 -7.15 -35.72 -4.24
C GLU A 287 -7.25 -34.31 -4.83
N ASP A 288 -6.24 -33.47 -4.62
CA ASP A 288 -6.21 -32.11 -5.15
C ASP A 288 -5.79 -32.08 -6.63
N SER A 289 -6.79 -32.03 -7.52
CA SER A 289 -6.58 -32.01 -8.97
C SER A 289 -5.81 -30.78 -9.45
N TYR A 290 -6.00 -29.63 -8.81
CA TYR A 290 -5.31 -28.38 -9.17
C TYR A 290 -3.82 -28.44 -8.82
N THR A 291 -3.48 -28.95 -7.64
CA THR A 291 -2.07 -29.17 -7.26
C THR A 291 -1.40 -30.14 -8.24
N ARG A 292 -2.06 -31.23 -8.66
CA ARG A 292 -1.52 -32.15 -9.67
C ARG A 292 -1.31 -31.47 -11.03
N LEU A 293 -2.29 -30.68 -11.48
CA LEU A 293 -2.15 -29.90 -12.71
C LEU A 293 -0.93 -28.99 -12.63
N MET A 294 -0.78 -28.25 -11.53
CA MET A 294 0.30 -27.30 -11.34
C MET A 294 1.68 -27.99 -11.26
N LEU A 295 1.78 -29.17 -10.62
CA LEU A 295 3.01 -29.97 -10.63
C LEU A 295 3.37 -30.41 -12.05
N GLY A 296 2.41 -30.97 -12.79
CA GLY A 296 2.60 -31.35 -14.18
C GLY A 296 3.09 -30.18 -15.04
N ARG A 297 2.43 -29.01 -14.97
CA ARG A 297 2.83 -27.79 -15.70
C ARG A 297 4.20 -27.27 -15.27
N THR A 298 4.54 -27.39 -13.99
CA THR A 298 5.87 -27.01 -13.47
C THR A 298 6.95 -27.91 -14.07
N LEU A 299 6.74 -29.23 -14.09
CA LEU A 299 7.65 -30.20 -14.67
C LEU A 299 7.82 -30.00 -16.18
N GLN A 300 6.75 -29.69 -16.93
CA GLN A 300 6.86 -29.34 -18.35
C GLN A 300 7.75 -28.11 -18.56
N ARG A 301 7.56 -27.04 -17.78
CA ARG A 301 8.38 -25.82 -17.88
C ARG A 301 9.85 -26.04 -17.49
N LEU A 302 10.15 -27.09 -16.72
CA LEU A 302 11.50 -27.54 -16.40
C LEU A 302 12.10 -28.49 -17.44
N GLY A 303 11.32 -28.92 -18.45
CA GLY A 303 11.76 -29.88 -19.48
C GLY A 303 11.65 -31.36 -19.06
N HIS A 304 10.92 -31.67 -17.99
CA HIS A 304 10.73 -33.03 -17.49
C HIS A 304 9.41 -33.65 -17.99
N GLU A 305 9.24 -33.77 -19.31
CA GLU A 305 7.97 -34.22 -19.93
C GLU A 305 7.51 -35.61 -19.47
N GLU A 306 8.43 -36.57 -19.32
CA GLU A 306 8.10 -37.93 -18.87
C GLU A 306 7.54 -37.94 -17.44
N GLN A 307 8.07 -37.07 -16.58
CA GLN A 307 7.57 -36.92 -15.20
C GLN A 307 6.27 -36.12 -15.16
N ALA A 308 6.09 -35.15 -16.06
CA ALA A 308 4.89 -34.34 -16.13
C ALA A 308 3.64 -35.12 -16.58
N ALA A 309 3.80 -36.03 -17.56
CA ALA A 309 2.67 -36.67 -18.24
C ALA A 309 1.71 -37.44 -17.29
N PRO A 310 2.17 -38.23 -16.29
CA PRO A 310 1.29 -38.87 -15.32
C PRO A 310 0.45 -37.86 -14.52
N HIS A 311 1.06 -36.76 -14.06
CA HIS A 311 0.36 -35.75 -13.27
C HIS A 311 -0.72 -35.02 -14.07
N LEU A 312 -0.44 -34.67 -15.33
CA LEU A 312 -1.39 -34.01 -16.21
C LEU A 312 -2.58 -34.91 -16.58
N ARG A 313 -2.32 -36.19 -16.88
CA ARG A 313 -3.39 -37.17 -17.16
C ARG A 313 -4.30 -37.38 -15.96
N LEU A 314 -3.72 -37.51 -14.75
CA LEU A 314 -4.49 -37.63 -13.52
C LEU A 314 -5.33 -36.39 -13.25
N ALA A 315 -4.74 -35.19 -13.41
CA ALA A 315 -5.46 -33.94 -13.22
C ALA A 315 -6.67 -33.83 -14.17
N ALA A 316 -6.49 -34.13 -15.46
CA ALA A 316 -7.58 -34.13 -16.45
C ALA A 316 -8.66 -35.18 -16.17
N ALA A 317 -8.27 -36.35 -15.64
CA ALA A 317 -9.23 -37.38 -15.24
C ALA A 317 -10.06 -36.99 -14.00
N MET A 318 -9.46 -36.24 -13.07
CA MET A 318 -10.12 -35.76 -11.84
C MET A 318 -11.00 -34.53 -12.10
N SER A 319 -10.59 -33.65 -13.02
CA SER A 319 -11.28 -32.41 -13.37
C SER A 319 -11.24 -32.23 -14.90
N PRO A 320 -12.33 -32.60 -15.60
CA PRO A 320 -12.38 -32.56 -17.07
C PRO A 320 -12.13 -31.19 -17.70
N GLU A 321 -12.31 -30.09 -16.94
CA GLU A 321 -11.97 -28.74 -17.40
C GLU A 321 -10.48 -28.51 -17.71
N TYR A 322 -9.60 -29.45 -17.33
CA TYR A 322 -8.16 -29.37 -17.57
C TYR A 322 -7.68 -30.13 -18.81
N ALA A 323 -8.58 -30.87 -19.48
CA ALA A 323 -8.29 -31.71 -20.64
C ALA A 323 -8.07 -30.90 -21.93
#